data_AF-A0AAN6M7C3-F1
#
_entry.id   AF-A0AAN6M7C3-F1
#
_cell.length_a   1.000
_cell.length_b   1.000
_cell.length_c   1.000
_cell.angle_alpha   90.00
_cell.angle_beta   90.00
_cell.angle_gamma   90.00
#
_symmetry.space_group_name_H-M   'P 1'
#
loop_
_entity.id
_entity.type
_entity.pdbx_description
1 polymer ?
#
loop_
_entity_poly.entity_id
_entity_poly.type
_entity_poly.pdbx_seq_one_letter_code
_entity_poly.pdbx_strand_id
1 'polypeptide(L)'
;VSRLKHPYLEVMQPWDEALVSYTRRDITFASDWLPAISGFAAVLAEATGMQHVAGMWREQLAGTLCWHVRARGMPSTTRRVGHGPRSGVGMFLGRRRR
;
A
#
# COMPACT_ATOMS: atom_id res chain seq x y z
N VAL A 1 2.17 16.51 19.29
CA VAL A 1 2.29 16.26 17.83
C VAL A 1 1.01 15.60 17.37
N SER A 2 0.01 16.41 17.00
CA SER A 2 -1.28 15.95 16.52
C SER A 2 -1.05 15.18 15.22
N ARG A 3 -1.26 13.86 15.26
CA ARG A 3 -1.26 12.99 14.08
C ARG A 3 -2.22 13.63 13.08
N LEU A 4 -1.71 14.15 11.97
CA LEU A 4 -2.50 14.83 10.94
C LEU A 4 -3.66 13.92 10.56
N LYS A 5 -4.86 14.20 11.09
CA LYS A 5 -6.09 13.57 10.68
C LYS A 5 -6.40 14.14 9.31
N HIS A 6 -5.87 13.51 8.28
CA HIS A 6 -6.23 13.87 6.91
C HIS A 6 -7.73 13.57 6.77
N PRO A 7 -8.59 14.56 6.49
CA PRO A 7 -10.06 14.38 6.50
C PRO A 7 -10.51 13.25 5.56
N TYR A 8 -9.72 12.94 4.53
CA TYR A 8 -9.97 11.81 3.64
C TYR A 8 -9.89 10.44 4.31
N LEU A 9 -9.10 10.26 5.38
CA LEU A 9 -9.05 8.97 6.10
C LEU A 9 -10.34 8.69 6.86
N GLU A 10 -10.99 9.72 7.41
CA GLU A 10 -12.27 9.56 8.10
C GLU A 10 -13.40 9.22 7.12
N VAL A 11 -13.31 9.74 5.88
CA VAL A 11 -14.27 9.43 4.81
C VAL A 11 -14.01 8.07 4.14
N MET A 12 -12.75 7.65 4.02
CA MET A 12 -12.39 6.37 3.39
C MET A 12 -12.51 5.17 4.31
N GLN A 13 -12.50 5.37 5.62
CA GLN A 13 -12.63 4.26 6.56
C GLN A 13 -13.94 3.44 6.34
N PRO A 14 -15.13 4.05 6.19
CA PRO A 14 -16.35 3.33 5.83
C PRO A 14 -16.25 2.58 4.50
N TRP A 15 -15.55 3.15 3.50
CA TRP A 15 -15.31 2.51 2.21
C TRP A 15 -14.47 1.25 2.35
N ASP A 16 -13.34 1.34 3.03
CA ASP A 16 -12.43 0.23 3.26
C ASP A 16 -13.08 -0.87 4.11
N GLU A 17 -13.84 -0.51 5.15
CA GLU A 17 -14.58 -1.46 5.99
C GLU A 17 -15.64 -2.23 5.19
N ALA A 18 -16.39 -1.53 4.36
CA ALA A 18 -17.37 -2.15 3.48
C ALA A 18 -16.70 -3.09 2.47
N LEU A 19 -15.62 -2.65 1.81
CA LEU A 19 -14.84 -3.49 0.88
C LEU A 19 -14.29 -4.74 1.55
N VAL A 20 -13.69 -4.62 2.74
CA VAL A 20 -13.17 -5.78 3.49
C VAL A 20 -14.28 -6.74 3.86
N SER A 21 -15.41 -6.23 4.34
CA SER A 21 -16.58 -7.04 4.69
C SER A 21 -17.15 -7.75 3.45
N TYR A 22 -17.23 -7.03 2.33
CA TYR A 22 -17.82 -7.52 1.08
C TYR A 22 -16.92 -8.55 0.38
N THR A 23 -15.62 -8.30 0.31
CA THR A 23 -14.62 -9.19 -0.34
C THR A 23 -14.34 -10.47 0.43
N ARG A 24 -14.65 -10.52 1.73
CA ARG A 24 -14.51 -11.72 2.57
C ARG A 24 -15.76 -12.59 2.61
N ARG A 25 -16.89 -12.10 2.10
CA ARG A 25 -18.14 -12.87 2.06
C ARG A 25 -18.12 -13.84 0.88
N ASP A 26 -18.72 -15.00 1.09
CA ASP A 26 -18.97 -15.96 0.04
C ASP A 26 -20.19 -15.48 -0.76
N ILE A 27 -19.95 -14.81 -1.89
CA ILE A 27 -21.00 -14.21 -2.69
C ILE A 27 -21.73 -15.31 -3.46
N THR A 28 -23.02 -15.50 -3.15
CA THR A 28 -23.87 -16.52 -3.79
C THR A 28 -24.03 -16.30 -5.29
N PHE A 29 -24.10 -15.05 -5.73
CA PHE A 29 -24.29 -14.67 -7.13
C PHE A 29 -23.22 -13.67 -7.56
N ALA A 30 -22.21 -14.14 -8.29
CA ALA A 30 -21.11 -13.30 -8.76
C ALA A 30 -21.58 -12.12 -9.64
N SER A 31 -22.73 -12.26 -10.31
CA SER A 31 -23.38 -11.19 -11.08
C SER A 31 -23.70 -9.95 -10.27
N ASP A 32 -24.00 -10.13 -8.98
CA ASP A 32 -24.50 -9.06 -8.12
C ASP A 32 -23.37 -8.30 -7.41
N TRP A 33 -22.13 -8.76 -7.59
CA TRP A 33 -20.95 -8.19 -6.96
C TRP A 33 -20.76 -6.72 -7.34
N LEU A 34 -20.60 -6.46 -8.64
CA LEU A 34 -20.28 -5.11 -9.14
C LEU A 34 -21.43 -4.12 -8.89
N PRO A 35 -22.72 -4.48 -9.13
CA PRO A 35 -23.84 -3.62 -8.79
C PRO A 35 -23.91 -3.23 -7.32
N ALA A 36 -23.67 -4.17 -6.40
CA ALA A 36 -23.75 -3.90 -4.97
C ALA A 36 -22.67 -2.93 -4.48
N ILE A 37 -21.42 -3.12 -4.90
CA ILE A 37 -20.32 -2.19 -4.57
C ILE A 37 -20.56 -0.83 -5.22
N SER A 38 -21.06 -0.79 -6.46
CA SER A 38 -21.38 0.46 -7.14
C SER A 38 -22.47 1.26 -6.42
N GLY A 39 -23.49 0.59 -5.89
CA GLY A 39 -24.54 1.26 -5.10
C GLY A 39 -23.99 1.86 -3.81
N PHE A 40 -23.12 1.12 -3.11
CA PHE A 40 -22.46 1.63 -1.91
C PHE A 40 -21.53 2.83 -2.23
N ALA A 41 -20.79 2.76 -3.32
CA ALA A 41 -19.96 3.86 -3.80
C ALA A 41 -20.78 5.12 -4.12
N ALA A 42 -21.97 4.95 -4.70
CA ALA A 42 -22.87 6.07 -5.00
C ALA A 42 -23.34 6.78 -3.72
N VAL A 43 -23.76 6.02 -2.70
CA VAL A 43 -24.17 6.58 -1.41
C VAL A 43 -23.04 7.37 -0.75
N LEU A 44 -21.81 6.85 -0.80
CA LEU A 44 -20.64 7.57 -0.28
C LEU A 44 -20.31 8.80 -1.12
N ALA A 45 -20.39 8.72 -2.45
CA ALA A 45 -20.16 9.86 -3.33
C ALA A 45 -21.14 11.01 -3.03
N GLU A 46 -22.42 10.70 -2.81
CA GLU A 46 -23.45 11.67 -2.41
C GLU A 46 -23.15 12.32 -1.05
N ALA A 47 -22.75 11.52 -0.07
CA ALA A 47 -22.47 12.01 1.29
C ALA A 47 -21.19 12.87 1.39
N THR A 48 -20.25 12.70 0.46
CA THR A 48 -18.89 13.23 0.57
C THR A 48 -18.52 14.24 -0.52
N GLY A 49 -19.29 14.25 -1.62
CA GLY A 49 -19.00 15.04 -2.82
C GLY A 49 -17.85 14.50 -3.67
N MET A 50 -17.29 13.33 -3.36
CA MET A 50 -16.23 12.70 -4.14
C MET A 50 -16.77 12.02 -5.40
N GLN A 51 -15.92 11.88 -6.42
CA GLN A 51 -16.31 11.26 -7.68
C GLN A 51 -15.82 9.82 -7.78
N HIS A 52 -16.77 8.89 -7.84
CA HIS A 52 -16.49 7.49 -8.11
C HIS A 52 -16.39 7.25 -9.63
N VAL A 53 -15.20 6.88 -10.09
CA VAL A 53 -14.86 6.62 -11.49
C VAL A 53 -14.38 5.17 -11.61
N ALA A 54 -15.17 4.32 -12.26
CA ALA A 54 -14.81 2.93 -12.58
C ALA A 54 -14.27 2.09 -11.40
N GLY A 55 -14.77 2.31 -10.18
CA GLY A 55 -14.30 1.59 -8.98
C GLY A 55 -13.23 2.32 -8.17
N MET A 56 -12.84 3.52 -8.57
CA MET A 56 -11.83 4.34 -7.88
C MET A 56 -12.36 5.74 -7.58
N TRP A 57 -11.74 6.43 -6.63
CA TRP A 57 -12.04 7.82 -6.32
C TRP A 57 -11.15 8.75 -7.16
N ARG A 58 -11.73 9.68 -7.92
CA ARG A 58 -11.00 10.59 -8.82
C ARG A 58 -9.91 11.38 -8.08
N GLU A 59 -10.20 11.79 -6.86
CA GLU A 59 -9.33 12.57 -5.97
C GLU A 59 -8.11 11.76 -5.52
N GLN A 60 -8.19 10.43 -5.56
CA GLN A 60 -7.13 9.52 -5.12
C GLN A 60 -6.53 8.70 -6.26
N LEU A 61 -6.94 8.95 -7.51
CA LEU A 61 -6.61 8.12 -8.66
C LEU A 61 -5.10 7.87 -8.82
N ALA A 62 -4.28 8.91 -8.65
CA ALA A 62 -2.83 8.76 -8.73
C ALA A 62 -2.27 7.80 -7.66
N GLY A 63 -2.78 7.88 -6.43
CA GLY A 63 -2.35 7.02 -5.33
C GLY A 63 -2.88 5.59 -5.46
N THR A 64 -4.13 5.42 -5.88
CA THR A 64 -4.75 4.10 -6.07
C THR A 64 -4.11 3.34 -7.24
N LEU A 65 -3.71 4.02 -8.31
CA LEU A 65 -2.99 3.42 -9.43
C LEU A 65 -1.56 2.98 -9.08
N CYS A 66 -0.97 3.54 -8.01
CA CYS A 66 0.35 3.14 -7.51
C CYS A 66 0.29 1.94 -6.54
N TRP A 67 -0.82 1.19 -6.52
CA TRP A 67 -0.94 -0.01 -5.71
C TRP A 67 0.11 -1.04 -6.12
N HIS A 68 0.74 -1.65 -5.12
CA HIS A 68 1.68 -2.74 -5.30
C HIS A 68 1.56 -3.75 -4.16
N VAL A 69 1.78 -5.03 -4.47
CA VAL A 69 1.94 -6.05 -3.44
C VAL A 69 3.34 -5.92 -2.86
N ARG A 70 3.43 -5.63 -1.57
CA ARG A 70 4.71 -5.69 -0.86
C ARG A 70 5.20 -7.15 -0.87
N ALA A 71 6.29 -7.41 -1.59
CA ALA A 71 6.94 -8.70 -1.57
C ALA A 71 7.36 -9.03 -0.13
N ARG A 72 6.77 -10.10 0.43
CA ARG A 72 7.21 -10.61 1.74
C ARG A 72 8.61 -11.17 1.56
N GLY A 73 9.60 -10.56 2.22
CA GLY A 73 10.95 -11.11 2.28
C GLY A 73 11.96 -10.49 1.33
N MET A 74 11.70 -9.33 0.72
CA MET A 74 12.81 -8.54 0.18
C MET A 74 13.47 -7.84 1.38
N PRO A 75 14.66 -8.27 1.85
CA PRO A 75 15.40 -7.45 2.79
C PRO A 75 15.62 -6.13 2.05
N SER A 76 15.17 -5.04 2.67
CA SER A 76 15.45 -3.69 2.20
C SER A 76 16.96 -3.63 2.01
N THR A 77 17.40 -3.77 0.76
CA THR A 77 18.79 -3.63 0.40
C THR A 77 19.03 -2.13 0.43
N THR A 78 19.07 -1.59 1.64
CA THR A 78 19.88 -0.43 1.93
C THR A 78 21.29 -0.90 1.62
N ARG A 79 21.66 -0.81 0.34
CA ARG A 79 23.05 -0.83 -0.07
C ARG A 79 23.62 0.40 0.62
N ARG A 80 24.11 0.22 1.85
CA ARG A 80 25.01 1.17 2.46
C ARG A 80 26.14 1.28 1.46
N VAL A 81 26.15 2.39 0.73
CA VAL A 81 27.29 2.77 -0.08
C VAL A 81 28.41 2.90 0.94
N GLY A 82 29.22 1.85 1.05
CA GLY A 82 30.40 1.83 1.88
C GLY A 82 31.37 2.86 1.32
N HIS A 83 31.30 4.08 1.82
CA HIS A 83 32.45 4.98 1.79
C HIS A 83 33.54 4.30 2.62
N GLY A 84 34.51 3.71 1.94
CA GLY A 84 35.69 3.14 2.58
C GLY A 84 36.57 4.22 3.20
N PRO A 85 37.32 3.92 4.28
CA PRO A 85 38.49 4.70 4.61
C PRO A 85 39.68 4.21 3.76
N ARG A 86 40.32 5.18 3.12
CA ARG A 86 41.65 5.05 2.49
C ARG A 86 42.71 4.92 3.60
N SER A 87 43.81 4.24 3.28
CA SER A 87 45.05 4.08 4.06
C SER A 87 44.95 3.18 5.30
N GLY A 88 45.89 2.28 5.61
CA GLY A 88 47.16 1.88 5.01
C GLY A 88 47.90 0.95 5.98
N VAL A 89 48.82 0.13 5.45
CA VAL A 89 49.96 -0.51 6.13
C VAL A 89 49.68 -1.79 6.95
N GLY A 90 50.51 -2.82 6.72
CA GLY A 90 50.77 -3.92 7.66
C GLY A 90 50.51 -5.33 7.10
N MET A 91 51.38 -5.84 6.22
CA MET A 91 52.51 -6.71 6.57
C MET A 91 52.16 -8.22 6.55
N PHE A 92 52.87 -8.90 5.66
CA PHE A 92 52.94 -10.33 5.41
C PHE A 92 53.37 -11.11 6.67
N LEU A 93 52.67 -12.19 7.02
CA LEU A 93 53.30 -13.39 7.59
C LEU A 93 52.32 -14.57 7.55
N GLY A 94 52.73 -15.63 6.86
CA GLY A 94 51.91 -16.81 6.63
C GLY A 94 51.81 -17.75 7.83
N ARG A 95 50.94 -18.75 7.70
CA ARG A 95 51.19 -20.09 8.21
C ARG A 95 50.32 -21.13 7.52
N ARG A 96 51.00 -22.01 6.79
CA ARG A 96 50.55 -23.31 6.30
C ARG A 96 50.42 -24.27 7.50
N ARG A 97 49.27 -24.92 7.69
CA ARG A 97 49.11 -26.26 8.31
C ARG A 97 47.85 -26.86 7.70
N ARG A 98 48.07 -27.75 6.71
CA ARG A 98 47.88 -29.22 6.75
C ARG A 98 46.43 -29.61 6.72
#